data_AF-A0A1E7FJZ0-F1
#
_entry.id   AF-A0A1E7FJZ0-F1
#
_cell.length_a   1.000
_cell.length_b   1.000
_cell.length_c   1.000
_cell.angle_alpha   90.00
_cell.angle_beta   90.00
_cell.angle_gamma   90.00
#
_symmetry.space_group_name_H-M   'P 1'
#
loop_
_entity.id
_entity.type
_entity.pdbx_description
1 polymer ?
#
loop_
_entity_poly.entity_id
_entity_poly.type
_entity_poly.pdbx_seq_one_letter_code
_entity_poly.pdbx_strand_id
1 'polypeptide(L)'
;MMTTTTTMAFIFNLLIVFCFFPLSPSSTMMTVAFTSTSTTAKTTTTRKYAGRKTPCCRASHQEEQQGYEVADDKVVLLPLLEAGLVTVLSEQKEQQERLRKLGIDYANCNEDEFNNVDNDNSAVIKVKELQELIENTKTSAEFGVRKVQQEFYDAFSTANYDAMVSIWSDENNDMCSCTHPGMSSLQGRKVLASWKQMFAASHHRVQQHEHNPKGDGQDQLQQITPIRVKVDICGTTAISTCIEETQNGRQLEGINIYRREHGTWKMMNHMASPVYVGR
;
A
#
# COMPACT_ATOMS: atom_id res chain seq x y z
N MET A 1 66.13 6.73 -11.08
CA MET A 1 65.95 5.28 -10.84
C MET A 1 64.91 5.15 -9.73
N MET A 2 63.65 5.02 -10.14
CA MET A 2 62.78 3.83 -9.96
C MET A 2 62.30 3.66 -8.51
N THR A 3 61.16 4.25 -8.13
CA THR A 3 59.78 3.69 -8.13
C THR A 3 59.63 2.37 -7.38
N THR A 4 58.83 2.36 -6.32
CA THR A 4 57.62 1.51 -6.20
C THR A 4 56.78 1.92 -5.00
N THR A 5 55.53 2.24 -5.30
CA THR A 5 54.37 2.44 -4.43
C THR A 5 53.89 1.10 -3.87
N THR A 6 53.62 1.03 -2.56
CA THR A 6 52.97 -0.13 -1.93
C THR A 6 51.50 0.22 -1.64
N THR A 7 50.62 -0.25 -2.50
CA THR A 7 49.16 -0.26 -2.32
C THR A 7 48.77 -1.21 -1.18
N MET A 8 48.12 -0.69 -0.14
CA MET A 8 47.41 -1.48 0.87
C MET A 8 46.04 -1.89 0.33
N ALA A 9 45.91 -3.17 -0.07
CA ALA A 9 44.63 -3.81 -0.32
C ALA A 9 44.18 -4.52 0.97
N PHE A 10 43.24 -3.93 1.69
CA PHE A 10 42.50 -4.61 2.75
C PHE A 10 41.47 -5.56 2.11
N ILE A 11 41.77 -6.86 2.12
CA ILE A 11 40.81 -7.91 1.85
C ILE A 11 40.11 -8.21 3.18
N PHE A 12 38.90 -7.69 3.38
CA PHE A 12 38.00 -8.18 4.43
C PHE A 12 37.16 -9.32 3.86
N ASN A 13 37.53 -10.54 4.26
CA ASN A 13 36.72 -11.74 4.11
C ASN A 13 35.43 -11.57 4.92
N LEU A 14 34.28 -11.54 4.24
CA LEU A 14 32.97 -11.59 4.85
C LEU A 14 32.55 -13.07 5.00
N LEU A 15 32.74 -13.64 6.18
CA LEU A 15 32.08 -14.89 6.57
C LEU A 15 30.71 -14.53 7.16
N ILE A 16 29.67 -14.52 6.32
CA ILE A 16 28.28 -14.59 6.77
C ILE A 16 27.85 -16.05 6.71
N VAL A 17 27.64 -16.61 7.89
CA VAL A 17 27.16 -17.97 8.13
C VAL A 17 25.69 -18.06 7.70
N PHE A 18 25.44 -18.94 6.74
CA PHE A 18 24.12 -19.38 6.31
C PHE A 18 23.43 -20.22 7.38
N CYS A 19 22.16 -19.91 7.65
CA CYS A 19 21.18 -20.89 8.14
C CYS A 19 19.88 -20.70 7.36
N PHE A 20 19.63 -21.61 6.41
CA PHE A 20 18.39 -22.36 6.16
C PHE A 20 18.31 -22.83 4.68
N PHE A 21 18.23 -24.16 4.52
CA PHE A 21 18.05 -25.03 3.34
C PHE A 21 19.28 -25.69 2.70
N PRO A 22 19.25 -27.04 2.53
CA PRO A 22 20.16 -27.77 1.64
C PRO A 22 19.60 -27.76 0.21
N LEU A 23 20.36 -27.23 -0.74
CA LEU A 23 20.13 -27.40 -2.18
C LEU A 23 21.01 -28.53 -2.71
N SER A 24 20.40 -29.53 -3.35
CA SER A 24 21.08 -30.48 -4.23
C SER A 24 20.94 -30.01 -5.68
N PRO A 25 21.97 -30.11 -6.54
CA PRO A 25 21.92 -29.56 -7.89
C PRO A 25 21.47 -30.61 -8.91
N SER A 26 20.61 -30.21 -9.85
CA SER A 26 20.56 -30.81 -11.18
C SER A 26 20.10 -29.77 -12.20
N SER A 27 21.05 -29.38 -13.04
CA SER A 27 20.91 -28.44 -14.14
C SER A 27 20.26 -29.12 -15.34
N THR A 28 19.33 -28.44 -16.02
CA THR A 28 19.22 -28.51 -17.48
C THR A 28 18.66 -27.20 -18.01
N MET A 29 19.50 -26.48 -18.76
CA MET A 29 19.10 -25.35 -19.59
C MET A 29 18.21 -25.85 -20.73
N MET A 30 17.09 -25.19 -20.98
CA MET A 30 16.50 -25.14 -22.33
C MET A 30 16.24 -23.68 -22.71
N THR A 31 16.99 -23.24 -23.71
CA THR A 31 16.76 -22.04 -24.50
C THR A 31 15.57 -22.30 -25.41
N VAL A 32 14.55 -21.43 -25.37
CA VAL A 32 13.56 -21.35 -26.43
C VAL A 32 13.29 -19.87 -26.71
N ALA A 33 13.79 -19.41 -27.85
CA ALA A 33 13.31 -18.19 -28.49
C ALA A 33 11.99 -18.51 -29.18
N PHE A 34 11.04 -17.55 -29.25
CA PHE A 34 10.44 -17.10 -30.50
C PHE A 34 9.47 -15.92 -30.27
N THR A 35 9.77 -14.85 -30.99
CA THR A 35 8.93 -13.80 -31.60
C THR A 35 7.57 -13.41 -31.02
N SER A 36 7.46 -12.10 -30.81
CA SER A 36 6.25 -11.30 -30.69
C SER A 36 5.41 -11.32 -31.98
N THR A 37 4.09 -11.53 -31.82
CA THR A 37 3.07 -10.95 -32.71
C THR A 37 1.88 -10.52 -31.88
N SER A 38 1.63 -9.21 -31.91
CA SER A 38 0.43 -8.53 -31.44
C SER A 38 -0.76 -8.91 -32.32
N THR A 39 -1.89 -9.30 -31.71
CA THR A 39 -3.20 -9.13 -32.35
C THR A 39 -4.29 -8.94 -31.29
N THR A 40 -4.88 -7.75 -31.30
CA THR A 40 -6.06 -7.34 -30.55
C THR A 40 -7.31 -8.00 -31.14
N ALA A 41 -8.10 -8.70 -30.33
CA ALA A 41 -9.48 -9.05 -30.67
C ALA A 41 -10.34 -9.09 -29.39
N LYS A 42 -11.14 -8.04 -29.19
CA LYS A 42 -12.27 -8.02 -28.25
C LYS A 42 -13.38 -8.89 -28.82
N THR A 43 -13.75 -9.98 -28.15
CA THR A 43 -15.01 -10.69 -28.44
C THR A 43 -15.72 -11.04 -27.14
N THR A 44 -16.68 -10.18 -26.77
CA THR A 44 -17.68 -10.45 -25.75
C THR A 44 -18.64 -11.52 -26.28
N THR A 45 -18.57 -12.74 -25.77
CA THR A 45 -19.56 -13.79 -26.07
C THR A 45 -20.27 -14.19 -24.78
N THR A 46 -21.47 -13.65 -24.58
CA THR A 46 -22.44 -14.07 -23.56
C THR A 46 -23.01 -15.43 -23.93
N ARG A 47 -22.58 -16.50 -23.25
CA ARG A 47 -23.13 -17.84 -23.42
C ARG A 47 -24.26 -18.07 -22.41
N LYS A 48 -25.51 -18.07 -22.89
CA LYS A 48 -26.68 -18.56 -22.14
C LYS A 48 -26.63 -20.09 -22.05
N TYR A 49 -26.65 -20.65 -20.84
CA TYR A 49 -26.96 -22.06 -20.60
C TYR A 49 -28.27 -22.17 -19.82
N ALA A 50 -29.21 -22.94 -20.38
CA ALA A 50 -30.50 -23.25 -19.78
C ALA A 50 -30.44 -24.55 -18.97
N GLY A 51 -30.97 -24.50 -17.74
CA GLY A 51 -31.85 -25.53 -17.18
C GLY A 51 -31.22 -26.73 -16.47
N ARG A 52 -31.21 -26.69 -15.13
CA ARG A 52 -31.80 -27.76 -14.28
C ARG A 52 -32.13 -27.21 -12.88
N LYS A 53 -33.41 -27.27 -12.49
CA LYS A 53 -33.91 -26.80 -11.17
C LYS A 53 -33.90 -27.97 -10.18
N THR A 54 -33.29 -27.76 -9.03
CA THR A 54 -33.53 -28.50 -7.78
C THR A 54 -33.65 -27.50 -6.64
N PRO A 55 -34.66 -27.60 -5.75
CA PRO A 55 -34.91 -26.60 -4.73
C PRO A 55 -34.09 -26.90 -3.47
N CYS A 56 -33.21 -25.98 -3.08
CA CYS A 56 -32.72 -25.89 -1.71
C CYS A 56 -32.53 -24.41 -1.36
N CYS A 57 -32.97 -24.06 -0.16
CA CYS A 57 -33.19 -22.72 0.38
C CYS A 57 -32.08 -21.72 0.04
N ARG A 58 -32.41 -20.68 -0.73
CA ARG A 58 -31.53 -19.56 -1.07
C ARG A 58 -32.02 -18.31 -0.33
N ALA A 59 -31.39 -18.00 0.80
CA ALA A 59 -31.35 -16.62 1.27
C ALA A 59 -30.33 -15.89 0.38
N SER A 60 -30.78 -15.37 -0.76
CA SER A 60 -29.96 -14.47 -1.58
C SER A 60 -30.02 -13.08 -0.97
N HIS A 61 -28.97 -12.70 -0.25
CA HIS A 61 -28.55 -11.29 -0.28
C HIS A 61 -28.15 -11.01 -1.73
N GLN A 62 -29.05 -10.36 -2.48
CA GLN A 62 -28.64 -9.65 -3.68
C GLN A 62 -27.93 -8.40 -3.17
N GLU A 63 -26.60 -8.46 -3.04
CA GLU A 63 -25.80 -7.25 -3.10
C GLU A 63 -26.02 -6.67 -4.49
N GLU A 64 -26.79 -5.59 -4.54
CA GLU A 64 -26.91 -4.75 -5.70
C GLU A 64 -25.50 -4.24 -6.01
N GLN A 65 -24.84 -4.78 -7.04
CA GLN A 65 -23.57 -4.26 -7.53
C GLN A 65 -23.85 -2.89 -8.18
N GLN A 66 -24.00 -1.88 -7.33
CA GLN A 66 -23.96 -0.49 -7.74
C GLN A 66 -22.56 -0.28 -8.34
N GLY A 67 -22.50 0.07 -9.63
CA GLY A 67 -21.23 0.20 -10.35
C GLY A 67 -20.33 1.20 -9.65
N TYR A 68 -19.03 0.89 -9.55
CA TYR A 68 -18.05 1.85 -9.04
C TYR A 68 -17.93 3.01 -10.03
N GLU A 69 -18.32 4.21 -9.58
CA GLU A 69 -18.16 5.43 -10.35
C GLU A 69 -17.02 6.26 -9.76
N VAL A 70 -16.01 6.54 -10.59
CA VAL A 70 -14.81 7.31 -10.19
C VAL A 70 -15.18 8.70 -9.68
N ALA A 71 -16.25 9.30 -10.21
CA ALA A 71 -16.72 10.64 -9.81
C ALA A 71 -17.23 10.70 -8.36
N ASP A 72 -17.67 9.57 -7.79
CA ASP A 72 -18.15 9.52 -6.40
C ASP A 72 -17.02 9.24 -5.40
N ASP A 73 -15.84 8.83 -5.90
CA ASP A 73 -14.70 8.51 -5.08
C ASP A 73 -13.87 9.76 -4.72
N LYS A 74 -14.25 10.40 -3.62
CA LYS A 74 -13.59 11.61 -3.12
C LYS A 74 -12.07 11.47 -2.97
N VAL A 75 -11.56 10.27 -2.70
CA VAL A 75 -10.12 10.03 -2.58
C VAL A 75 -9.43 10.16 -3.94
N VAL A 76 -10.07 9.69 -5.03
CA VAL A 76 -9.57 9.89 -6.39
C VAL A 76 -9.59 11.37 -6.76
N LEU A 77 -10.59 12.11 -6.27
CA LEU A 77 -10.72 13.56 -6.50
C LEU A 77 -9.83 14.41 -5.59
N LEU A 78 -9.15 13.83 -4.60
CA LEU A 78 -8.35 14.57 -3.62
C LEU A 78 -7.36 15.56 -4.26
N PRO A 79 -6.58 15.22 -5.31
CA PRO A 79 -5.69 16.18 -5.96
C PRO A 79 -6.43 17.38 -6.57
N LEU A 80 -7.65 17.18 -7.07
CA LEU A 80 -8.48 18.25 -7.61
C LEU A 80 -9.06 19.13 -6.50
N LEU A 81 -9.45 18.55 -5.36
CA LEU A 81 -9.89 19.30 -4.20
C LEU A 81 -8.77 20.19 -3.65
N GLU A 82 -7.56 19.64 -3.53
CA GLU A 82 -6.36 20.38 -3.11
C GLU A 82 -6.02 21.51 -4.09
N ALA A 83 -6.08 21.25 -5.40
CA ALA A 83 -5.89 22.28 -6.42
C ALA A 83 -6.97 23.38 -6.35
N GLY A 84 -8.22 22.99 -6.10
CA GLY A 84 -9.34 23.92 -5.88
C GLY A 84 -9.10 24.84 -4.68
N LEU A 85 -8.66 24.27 -3.54
CA LEU A 85 -8.31 25.05 -2.35
C LEU A 85 -7.21 26.08 -2.64
N VAL A 86 -6.13 25.67 -3.33
CA VAL A 86 -5.04 26.56 -3.71
C VAL A 86 -5.54 27.71 -4.61
N THR A 87 -6.47 27.42 -5.52
CA THR A 87 -7.06 28.43 -6.41
C THR A 87 -7.83 29.48 -5.62
N VAL A 88 -8.73 29.06 -4.72
CA VAL A 88 -9.52 29.99 -3.89
C VAL A 88 -8.63 30.83 -2.98
N LEU A 89 -7.60 30.22 -2.39
CA LEU A 89 -6.62 30.95 -1.57
C LEU A 89 -5.84 31.99 -2.38
N SER A 90 -5.49 31.69 -3.63
CA SER A 90 -4.83 32.63 -4.54
C SER A 90 -5.73 33.82 -4.86
N GLU A 91 -7.00 33.57 -5.18
CA GLU A 91 -8.00 34.61 -5.45
C GLU A 91 -8.22 35.52 -4.24
N GLN A 92 -8.37 34.91 -3.05
CA GLN A 92 -8.52 35.64 -1.80
C GLN A 92 -7.32 36.56 -1.52
N LYS A 93 -6.10 36.06 -1.75
CA LYS A 93 -4.86 36.85 -1.59
C LYS A 93 -4.81 38.03 -2.57
N GLU A 94 -5.19 37.80 -3.83
CA GLU A 94 -5.24 38.88 -4.82
C GLU A 94 -6.26 39.95 -4.45
N GLN A 95 -7.44 39.56 -3.95
CA GLN A 95 -8.47 40.48 -3.49
C GLN A 95 -7.98 41.33 -2.32
N GLN A 96 -7.36 40.71 -1.31
CA GLN A 96 -6.76 41.42 -0.18
C GLN A 96 -5.71 42.43 -0.62
N GLU A 97 -4.85 42.07 -1.58
CA GLU A 97 -3.83 42.97 -2.12
C GLU A 97 -4.42 44.13 -2.92
N ARG A 98 -5.51 43.90 -3.68
CA ARG A 98 -6.23 44.99 -4.38
C ARG A 98 -6.83 45.98 -3.39
N LEU A 99 -7.47 45.49 -2.33
CA LEU A 99 -8.06 46.33 -1.28
C LEU A 99 -6.99 47.13 -0.54
N ARG A 100 -5.86 46.51 -0.22
CA ARG A 100 -4.70 47.18 0.38
C ARG A 100 -4.18 48.34 -0.49
N LYS A 101 -4.09 48.14 -1.81
CA LYS A 101 -3.69 49.20 -2.76
C LYS A 101 -4.67 50.37 -2.84
N LEU A 102 -5.95 50.14 -2.53
CA LEU A 102 -6.97 51.18 -2.47
C LEU A 102 -6.96 51.96 -1.14
N GLY A 103 -6.06 51.62 -0.21
CA GLY A 103 -5.97 52.26 1.11
C GLY A 103 -7.11 51.86 2.05
N ILE A 104 -7.85 50.78 1.74
CA ILE A 104 -8.88 50.22 2.60
C ILE A 104 -8.19 49.28 3.59
N ASP A 105 -7.97 49.77 4.81
CA ASP A 105 -7.37 48.99 5.89
C ASP A 105 -8.46 48.35 6.76
N TYR A 106 -8.65 47.04 6.60
CA TYR A 106 -9.67 46.26 7.30
C TYR A 106 -9.35 46.02 8.78
N ALA A 107 -8.19 46.45 9.28
CA ALA A 107 -7.82 46.28 10.68
C ALA A 107 -8.65 47.13 11.66
N ASN A 108 -9.47 48.07 11.19
CA ASN A 108 -10.18 49.06 12.03
C ASN A 108 -11.66 49.29 11.66
N CYS A 109 -12.31 48.40 10.92
CA CYS A 109 -13.74 48.50 10.66
C CYS A 109 -14.52 47.79 11.78
N ASN A 110 -15.33 48.55 12.53
CA ASN A 110 -16.24 48.02 13.54
C ASN A 110 -17.17 46.96 12.93
N GLU A 111 -17.42 45.87 13.67
CA GLU A 111 -18.23 44.71 13.24
C GLU A 111 -19.67 45.06 12.81
N ASP A 112 -20.17 46.26 13.14
CA ASP A 112 -21.58 46.63 13.01
C ASP A 112 -21.98 47.38 11.72
N GLU A 113 -21.04 47.72 10.82
CA GLU A 113 -21.35 48.59 9.66
C GLU A 113 -21.09 47.94 8.29
N PHE A 114 -21.38 46.65 8.14
CA PHE A 114 -21.25 45.99 6.83
C PHE A 114 -22.28 44.89 6.55
N ASN A 115 -23.57 45.27 6.50
CA ASN A 115 -24.61 44.45 5.86
C ASN A 115 -24.58 44.54 4.31
N ASN A 116 -23.38 44.61 3.72
CA ASN A 116 -23.13 44.57 2.28
C ASN A 116 -21.87 43.73 1.94
N VAL A 117 -21.52 42.72 2.76
CA VAL A 117 -20.38 41.78 2.54
C VAL A 117 -20.86 40.37 2.18
N ASP A 118 -21.63 40.20 1.10
CA ASP A 118 -21.99 38.84 0.67
C ASP A 118 -20.81 38.10 0.01
N ASN A 119 -19.83 38.83 -0.56
CA ASN A 119 -18.77 38.22 -1.36
C ASN A 119 -17.50 37.83 -0.56
N ASP A 120 -17.12 38.60 0.47
CA ASP A 120 -15.91 38.32 1.28
C ASP A 120 -16.14 37.11 2.22
N ASN A 121 -17.35 37.01 2.79
CA ASN A 121 -17.75 35.83 3.56
C ASN A 121 -17.80 34.58 2.67
N SER A 122 -18.17 34.70 1.39
CA SER A 122 -18.27 33.56 0.47
C SER A 122 -16.92 32.85 0.23
N ALA A 123 -15.84 33.60 0.03
CA ALA A 123 -14.51 33.02 -0.18
C ALA A 123 -13.97 32.34 1.08
N VAL A 124 -14.12 32.98 2.24
CA VAL A 124 -13.72 32.41 3.54
C VAL A 124 -14.49 31.13 3.85
N ILE A 125 -15.79 31.10 3.59
CA ILE A 125 -16.63 29.91 3.74
C ILE A 125 -16.13 28.78 2.82
N LYS A 126 -15.90 29.07 1.53
CA LYS A 126 -15.40 28.08 0.56
C LYS A 126 -14.04 27.49 0.96
N VAL A 127 -13.12 28.30 1.49
CA VAL A 127 -11.83 27.81 1.98
C VAL A 127 -12.03 26.81 3.13
N LYS A 128 -12.86 27.16 4.12
CA LYS A 128 -13.15 26.28 5.26
C LYS A 128 -13.82 24.98 4.82
N GLU A 129 -14.83 25.07 3.96
CA GLU A 129 -15.53 23.90 3.42
C GLU A 129 -14.60 22.96 2.66
N LEU A 130 -13.72 23.50 1.81
CA LEU A 130 -12.74 22.70 1.07
C LEU A 130 -11.69 22.07 2.00
N GLN A 131 -11.19 22.82 2.98
CA GLN A 131 -10.25 22.28 3.98
C GLN A 131 -10.88 21.12 4.75
N GLU A 132 -12.10 21.30 5.27
CA GLU A 132 -12.82 20.25 5.99
C GLU A 132 -13.07 19.03 5.10
N LEU A 133 -13.48 19.24 3.85
CA LEU A 133 -13.71 18.15 2.90
C LEU A 133 -12.41 17.37 2.61
N ILE A 134 -11.28 18.05 2.41
CA ILE A 134 -9.97 17.43 2.17
C ILE A 134 -9.53 16.62 3.39
N GLU A 135 -9.60 17.19 4.59
CA GLU A 135 -9.19 16.52 5.83
C GLU A 135 -10.06 15.30 6.14
N ASN A 136 -11.38 15.42 5.98
CA ASN A 136 -12.31 14.30 6.14
C ASN A 136 -12.02 13.19 5.11
N THR A 137 -11.71 13.56 3.87
CA THR A 137 -11.37 12.61 2.81
C THR A 137 -10.04 11.89 3.10
N LYS A 138 -9.01 12.62 3.55
CA LYS A 138 -7.73 12.04 3.97
C LYS A 138 -7.88 11.09 5.16
N THR A 139 -8.67 11.49 6.15
CA THR A 139 -8.95 10.66 7.33
C THR A 139 -9.67 9.37 6.93
N SER A 140 -10.70 9.45 6.08
CA SER A 140 -11.39 8.26 5.55
C SER A 140 -10.44 7.36 4.73
N ALA A 141 -9.59 7.95 3.89
CA ALA A 141 -8.57 7.25 3.12
C ALA A 141 -7.59 6.50 4.03
N GLU A 142 -7.08 7.15 5.07
CA GLU A 142 -6.18 6.55 6.06
C GLU A 142 -6.81 5.35 6.76
N PHE A 143 -8.08 5.44 7.18
CA PHE A 143 -8.79 4.29 7.74
C PHE A 143 -8.83 3.10 6.77
N GLY A 144 -9.07 3.36 5.49
CA GLY A 144 -9.03 2.33 4.45
C GLY A 144 -7.66 1.68 4.30
N VAL A 145 -6.58 2.46 4.35
CA VAL A 145 -5.19 1.96 4.27
C VAL A 145 -4.85 1.12 5.50
N ARG A 146 -5.19 1.59 6.70
CA ARG A 146 -4.97 0.86 7.96
C ARG A 146 -5.73 -0.46 7.99
N LYS A 147 -6.94 -0.50 7.42
CA LYS A 147 -7.72 -1.73 7.27
C LYS A 147 -6.96 -2.77 6.44
N VAL A 148 -6.47 -2.39 5.25
CA VAL A 148 -5.72 -3.30 4.37
C VAL A 148 -4.36 -3.70 4.97
N GLN A 149 -3.72 -2.80 5.72
CA GLN A 149 -2.52 -3.13 6.50
C GLN A 149 -2.81 -4.21 7.55
N GLN A 150 -3.92 -4.10 8.28
CA GLN A 150 -4.33 -5.12 9.24
C GLN A 150 -4.61 -6.46 8.54
N GLU A 151 -5.38 -6.43 7.45
CA GLU A 151 -5.68 -7.62 6.63
C GLU A 151 -4.38 -8.30 6.14
N PHE A 152 -3.33 -7.54 5.82
CA PHE A 152 -2.02 -8.07 5.43
C PHE A 152 -1.34 -8.84 6.56
N TYR A 153 -1.24 -8.27 7.75
CA TYR A 153 -0.60 -8.95 8.88
C TYR A 153 -1.47 -10.09 9.44
N ASP A 154 -2.79 -10.02 9.31
CA ASP A 154 -3.71 -11.13 9.62
C ASP A 154 -3.53 -12.30 8.64
N ALA A 155 -3.45 -12.01 7.34
CA ALA A 155 -3.18 -13.01 6.31
C ALA A 155 -1.80 -13.67 6.51
N PHE A 156 -0.79 -12.88 6.91
CA PHE A 156 0.54 -13.38 7.26
C PHE A 156 0.51 -14.31 8.47
N SER A 157 -0.07 -13.86 9.59
CA SER A 157 -0.08 -14.60 10.85
C SER A 157 -0.89 -15.89 10.80
N THR A 158 -1.87 -15.97 9.90
CA THR A 158 -2.68 -17.18 9.65
C THR A 158 -2.17 -18.01 8.48
N ALA A 159 -1.10 -17.59 7.81
CA ALA A 159 -0.58 -18.19 6.58
C ALA A 159 -1.68 -18.43 5.52
N ASN A 160 -2.62 -17.47 5.41
CA ASN A 160 -3.76 -17.53 4.51
C ASN A 160 -3.39 -16.95 3.14
N TYR A 161 -3.11 -17.83 2.19
CA TYR A 161 -2.68 -17.44 0.85
C TYR A 161 -3.78 -16.72 0.06
N ASP A 162 -5.04 -17.17 0.15
CA ASP A 162 -6.13 -16.56 -0.63
C ASP A 162 -6.42 -15.13 -0.13
N ALA A 163 -6.38 -14.92 1.18
CA ALA A 163 -6.44 -13.57 1.75
C ALA A 163 -5.27 -12.71 1.27
N MET A 164 -4.04 -13.24 1.31
CA MET A 164 -2.86 -12.54 0.81
C MET A 164 -3.00 -12.14 -0.66
N VAL A 165 -3.51 -13.02 -1.53
CA VAL A 165 -3.75 -12.70 -2.95
C VAL A 165 -4.69 -11.50 -3.09
N SER A 166 -5.76 -11.44 -2.30
CA SER A 166 -6.77 -10.37 -2.39
C SER A 166 -6.27 -8.98 -1.97
N ILE A 167 -5.14 -8.92 -1.26
CA ILE A 167 -4.57 -7.67 -0.73
C ILE A 167 -3.69 -6.97 -1.76
N TRP A 168 -2.96 -7.74 -2.57
CA TRP A 168 -2.06 -7.19 -3.58
C TRP A 168 -2.83 -6.66 -4.78
N SER A 169 -2.26 -5.65 -5.45
CA SER A 169 -2.85 -5.07 -6.67
C SER A 169 -3.00 -6.09 -7.79
N ASP A 170 -4.21 -6.11 -8.35
CA ASP A 170 -4.55 -6.92 -9.51
C ASP A 170 -4.34 -6.16 -10.82
N GLU A 171 -4.68 -4.86 -10.84
CA GLU A 171 -4.57 -4.01 -12.03
C GLU A 171 -3.13 -3.58 -12.33
N ASN A 172 -2.32 -3.37 -11.29
CA ASN A 172 -0.94 -2.89 -11.40
C ASN A 172 0.10 -3.87 -10.83
N ASN A 173 -0.29 -5.11 -10.58
CA ASN A 173 0.42 -6.33 -10.93
C ASN A 173 1.93 -6.22 -11.23
N ASP A 174 2.32 -5.73 -12.42
CA ASP A 174 3.73 -5.70 -12.85
C ASP A 174 4.60 -4.73 -12.05
N MET A 175 3.97 -3.74 -11.41
CA MET A 175 4.61 -2.77 -10.52
C MET A 175 4.64 -3.24 -9.06
N CYS A 176 4.01 -4.38 -8.74
CA CYS A 176 4.07 -4.93 -7.39
C CYS A 176 5.50 -5.34 -7.04
N SER A 177 5.94 -5.05 -5.82
CA SER A 177 7.27 -5.42 -5.36
C SER A 177 7.30 -5.81 -3.89
N CYS A 178 8.21 -6.72 -3.54
CA CYS A 178 8.38 -7.18 -2.17
C CYS A 178 9.85 -7.40 -1.84
N THR A 179 10.31 -6.82 -0.75
CA THR A 179 11.68 -7.02 -0.24
C THR A 179 11.59 -7.59 1.15
N HIS A 180 11.74 -8.91 1.24
CA HIS A 180 11.82 -9.62 2.52
C HIS A 180 13.14 -9.27 3.23
N PRO A 181 13.21 -9.35 4.57
CA PRO A 181 14.40 -8.99 5.34
C PRO A 181 15.66 -9.71 4.83
N GLY A 182 16.67 -8.93 4.43
CA GLY A 182 17.96 -9.44 3.94
C GLY A 182 17.96 -10.01 2.51
N MET A 183 16.85 -9.92 1.79
CA MET A 183 16.71 -10.48 0.44
C MET A 183 16.72 -9.40 -0.65
N SER A 184 17.06 -9.78 -1.88
CA SER A 184 16.88 -8.92 -3.05
C SER A 184 15.39 -8.73 -3.38
N SER A 185 15.03 -7.56 -3.93
CA SER A 185 13.65 -7.23 -4.25
C SER A 185 13.04 -8.16 -5.31
N LEU A 186 11.82 -8.64 -5.01
CA LEU A 186 10.96 -9.37 -5.92
C LEU A 186 10.03 -8.40 -6.65
N GLN A 187 9.67 -8.74 -7.90
CA GLN A 187 8.87 -7.90 -8.77
C GLN A 187 7.72 -8.70 -9.41
N GLY A 188 6.60 -8.03 -9.65
CA GLY A 188 5.42 -8.60 -10.27
C GLY A 188 4.83 -9.78 -9.49
N ARG A 189 4.32 -10.77 -10.23
CA ARG A 189 3.71 -11.98 -9.64
C ARG A 189 4.68 -12.87 -8.84
N LYS A 190 6.00 -12.64 -8.91
CA LYS A 190 6.97 -13.32 -8.04
C LYS A 190 6.74 -13.00 -6.56
N VAL A 191 6.13 -11.85 -6.26
CA VAL A 191 5.73 -11.49 -4.90
C VAL A 191 4.78 -12.53 -4.32
N LEU A 192 3.65 -12.79 -4.99
CA LEU A 192 2.67 -13.78 -4.53
C LEU A 192 3.24 -15.20 -4.54
N ALA A 193 4.13 -15.53 -5.47
CA ALA A 193 4.84 -16.82 -5.45
C ALA A 193 5.70 -17.00 -4.19
N SER A 194 6.37 -15.93 -3.73
CA SER A 194 7.18 -15.97 -2.50
C SER A 194 6.32 -16.16 -1.25
N TRP A 195 5.19 -15.47 -1.15
CA TRP A 195 4.25 -15.65 -0.03
C TRP A 195 3.70 -17.07 0.01
N LYS A 196 3.33 -17.63 -1.16
CA LYS A 196 2.88 -19.03 -1.26
C LYS A 196 3.91 -20.01 -0.72
N GLN A 197 5.19 -19.82 -1.09
CA GLN A 197 6.30 -20.66 -0.63
C GLN A 197 6.53 -20.52 0.88
N MET A 198 6.52 -19.29 1.41
CA MET A 198 6.67 -19.02 2.84
C MET A 198 5.55 -19.67 3.66
N PHE A 199 4.29 -19.53 3.23
CA PHE A 199 3.15 -20.10 3.92
C PHE A 199 3.14 -21.63 3.89
N ALA A 200 3.50 -22.24 2.75
CA ALA A 200 3.67 -23.69 2.67
C ALA A 200 4.73 -24.19 3.66
N ALA A 201 5.88 -23.51 3.74
CA ALA A 201 6.93 -23.86 4.69
C ALA A 201 6.47 -23.71 6.16
N SER A 202 5.67 -22.69 6.47
CA SER A 202 5.10 -22.50 7.81
C SER A 202 4.10 -23.60 8.20
N HIS A 203 3.18 -23.98 7.30
CA HIS A 203 2.24 -25.08 7.53
C HIS A 203 2.95 -26.41 7.78
N HIS A 204 4.03 -26.70 7.04
CA HIS A 204 4.83 -27.91 7.27
C HIS A 204 5.49 -27.95 8.65
N ARG A 205 6.00 -26.82 9.17
CA ARG A 205 6.58 -26.77 10.52
C ARG A 205 5.53 -27.03 11.61
N VAL A 206 4.36 -26.40 11.49
CA VAL A 206 3.24 -26.59 12.43
C VAL A 206 2.79 -28.06 12.44
N GLN A 207 2.64 -28.68 11.27
CA GLN A 207 2.26 -30.09 11.16
C GLN A 207 3.30 -31.02 11.80
N GLN A 208 4.60 -30.77 11.61
CA GLN A 208 5.65 -31.60 12.21
C GLN A 208 5.63 -31.54 13.75
N HIS A 209 5.37 -30.37 14.33
CA HIS A 209 5.28 -30.20 15.77
C HIS A 209 4.06 -30.91 16.38
N GLU A 210 2.90 -30.84 15.72
CA GLU A 210 1.72 -31.60 16.16
C GLU A 210 2.02 -33.12 16.23
N HIS A 211 2.82 -33.62 15.29
CA HIS A 211 3.24 -35.02 15.26
C HIS A 211 4.42 -35.34 16.20
N ASN A 212 5.16 -34.34 16.71
CA ASN A 212 6.28 -34.52 17.62
C ASN A 212 6.53 -33.28 18.50
N PRO A 213 5.80 -33.12 19.63
CA PRO A 213 5.81 -31.90 20.46
C PRO A 213 7.07 -31.73 21.33
N LYS A 214 8.16 -32.43 21.00
CA LYS A 214 9.45 -32.34 21.71
C LYS A 214 10.31 -31.16 21.23
N GLY A 215 9.83 -30.37 20.27
CA GLY A 215 10.49 -29.16 19.77
C GLY A 215 10.46 -28.02 20.79
N ASP A 216 11.50 -27.20 20.78
CA ASP A 216 11.45 -25.86 21.35
C ASP A 216 10.35 -25.07 20.64
N GLY A 217 9.50 -24.33 21.36
CA GLY A 217 8.22 -23.74 20.87
C GLY A 217 8.28 -22.72 19.72
N GLN A 218 9.25 -22.79 18.82
CA GLN A 218 9.38 -22.06 17.56
C GLN A 218 8.48 -22.59 16.43
N ASP A 219 7.78 -23.71 16.63
CA ASP A 219 6.96 -24.37 15.58
C ASP A 219 5.53 -23.81 15.42
N GLN A 220 5.31 -22.54 15.80
CA GLN A 220 4.04 -21.85 15.62
C GLN A 220 4.10 -20.87 14.45
N LEU A 221 2.93 -20.53 13.90
CA LEU A 221 2.83 -19.42 12.95
C LEU A 221 3.30 -18.13 13.62
N GLN A 222 4.10 -17.35 12.89
CA GLN A 222 4.67 -16.12 13.44
C GLN A 222 3.66 -15.00 13.39
N GLN A 223 3.49 -14.31 14.52
CA GLN A 223 2.78 -13.05 14.57
C GLN A 223 3.73 -11.86 14.41
N ILE A 224 3.32 -10.91 13.57
CA ILE A 224 3.94 -9.59 13.41
C ILE A 224 2.89 -8.55 13.73
N THR A 225 3.22 -7.64 14.64
CA THR A 225 2.35 -6.52 15.02
C THR A 225 2.96 -5.22 14.49
N PRO A 226 2.28 -4.49 13.60
CA PRO A 226 2.73 -3.17 13.18
C PRO A 226 2.49 -2.16 14.30
N ILE A 227 3.56 -1.54 14.79
CA ILE A 227 3.50 -0.46 15.79
C ILE A 227 4.06 0.84 15.19
N ARG A 228 3.73 1.98 15.82
CA ARG A 228 4.16 3.32 15.36
C ARG A 228 3.79 3.59 13.89
N VAL A 229 2.62 3.11 13.48
CA VAL A 229 2.12 3.24 12.12
C VAL A 229 1.87 4.71 11.77
N LYS A 230 2.58 5.20 10.76
CA LYS A 230 2.29 6.44 10.06
C LYS A 230 1.72 6.12 8.68
N VAL A 231 0.74 6.91 8.23
CA VAL A 231 0.17 6.82 6.88
C VAL A 231 0.16 8.22 6.29
N ASP A 232 0.69 8.35 5.08
CA ASP A 232 0.65 9.57 4.28
C ASP A 232 -0.19 9.30 3.03
N ILE A 233 -1.29 10.06 2.86
CA ILE A 233 -2.20 9.94 1.72
C ILE A 233 -1.76 10.91 0.61
N CYS A 234 -1.53 10.39 -0.58
CA CYS A 234 -1.09 11.11 -1.78
C CYS A 234 -2.01 10.80 -2.96
N GLY A 235 -3.22 11.36 -2.95
CA GLY A 235 -4.25 11.08 -3.94
C GLY A 235 -4.66 9.61 -3.92
N THR A 236 -4.52 8.91 -5.06
CA THR A 236 -4.83 7.47 -5.17
C THR A 236 -3.71 6.55 -4.69
N THR A 237 -2.62 7.11 -4.13
CA THR A 237 -1.52 6.34 -3.55
C THR A 237 -1.40 6.67 -2.07
N ALA A 238 -1.00 5.70 -1.26
CA ALA A 238 -0.68 5.91 0.15
C ALA A 238 0.66 5.26 0.49
N ILE A 239 1.42 5.89 1.38
CA ILE A 239 2.66 5.36 1.92
C ILE A 239 2.43 5.13 3.40
N SER A 240 2.75 3.93 3.90
CA SER A 240 2.74 3.63 5.32
C SER A 240 4.11 3.19 5.77
N THR A 241 4.53 3.72 6.92
CA THR A 241 5.71 3.24 7.63
C THR A 241 5.30 2.69 8.99
N CYS A 242 5.99 1.65 9.45
CA CYS A 242 5.75 1.07 10.78
C CYS A 242 6.99 0.32 11.27
N ILE A 243 7.04 0.09 12.58
CA ILE A 243 7.92 -0.94 13.14
C ILE A 243 7.13 -2.24 13.15
N GLU A 244 7.66 -3.27 12.51
CA GLU A 244 7.15 -4.62 12.58
C GLU A 244 7.77 -5.32 13.79
N GLU A 245 6.97 -5.47 14.85
CA GLU A 245 7.38 -6.18 16.04
C GLU A 245 6.96 -7.65 15.94
N THR A 246 7.95 -8.53 15.93
CA THR A 246 7.74 -9.97 15.93
C THR A 246 7.46 -10.48 17.35
N GLN A 247 6.82 -11.65 17.46
CA GLN A 247 6.53 -12.29 18.76
C GLN A 247 7.74 -12.54 19.67
N ASN A 248 8.97 -12.57 19.13
CA ASN A 248 10.20 -12.75 19.92
C ASN A 248 10.92 -11.42 20.23
N GLY A 249 10.26 -10.29 20.01
CA GLY A 249 10.78 -8.95 20.32
C GLY A 249 11.79 -8.42 19.29
N ARG A 250 12.01 -9.10 18.16
CA ARG A 250 12.78 -8.53 17.05
C ARG A 250 11.94 -7.48 16.34
N GLN A 251 12.60 -6.40 15.93
CA GLN A 251 11.99 -5.27 15.23
C GLN A 251 12.55 -5.13 13.82
N LEU A 252 11.66 -4.91 12.86
CA LEU A 252 11.97 -4.54 11.48
C LEU A 252 11.34 -3.17 11.19
N GLU A 253 11.96 -2.39 10.31
CA GLU A 253 11.35 -1.21 9.69
C GLU A 253 10.58 -1.66 8.46
N GLY A 254 9.28 -1.39 8.45
CA GLY A 254 8.35 -1.71 7.39
C GLY A 254 7.96 -0.47 6.59
N ILE A 255 8.04 -0.55 5.27
CA ILE A 255 7.46 0.45 4.35
C ILE A 255 6.51 -0.28 3.42
N ASN A 256 5.25 0.15 3.43
CA ASN A 256 4.21 -0.37 2.56
C ASN A 256 3.66 0.75 1.67
N ILE A 257 3.47 0.47 0.38
CA ILE A 257 2.83 1.41 -0.56
C ILE A 257 1.53 0.78 -1.02
N TYR A 258 0.47 1.58 -1.05
CA TYR A 258 -0.85 1.16 -1.47
C TYR A 258 -1.36 2.01 -2.62
N ARG A 259 -2.21 1.43 -3.46
CA ARG A 259 -2.95 2.11 -4.52
C ARG A 259 -4.45 1.88 -4.32
N ARG A 260 -5.24 2.91 -4.61
CA ARG A 260 -6.70 2.82 -4.62
C ARG A 260 -7.18 2.24 -5.94
N GLU A 261 -7.91 1.13 -5.87
CA GLU A 261 -8.50 0.40 -6.99
C GLU A 261 -9.97 0.15 -6.69
N HIS A 262 -10.87 0.69 -7.53
CA HIS A 262 -12.31 0.49 -7.43
C HIS A 262 -12.88 0.72 -6.01
N GLY A 263 -12.46 1.80 -5.35
CA GLY A 263 -12.93 2.15 -4.00
C GLY A 263 -12.25 1.38 -2.86
N THR A 264 -11.39 0.42 -3.17
CA THR A 264 -10.61 -0.37 -2.20
C THR A 264 -9.13 0.01 -2.26
N TRP A 265 -8.40 -0.23 -1.17
CA TRP A 265 -6.94 -0.08 -1.16
C TRP A 265 -6.29 -1.43 -1.46
N LYS A 266 -5.20 -1.41 -2.23
CA LYS A 266 -4.44 -2.59 -2.63
C LYS A 266 -2.97 -2.35 -2.41
N MET A 267 -2.25 -3.36 -1.94
CA MET A 267 -0.81 -3.30 -1.71
C MET A 267 -0.04 -3.35 -3.03
N MET A 268 0.91 -2.43 -3.18
CA MET A 268 1.81 -2.30 -4.30
C MET A 268 3.25 -2.63 -3.91
N ASN A 269 3.65 -2.27 -2.69
CA ASN A 269 4.98 -2.56 -2.18
C ASN A 269 4.89 -3.00 -0.72
N HIS A 270 5.72 -3.97 -0.37
CA HIS A 270 6.07 -4.29 1.00
C HIS A 270 7.60 -4.41 1.09
N MET A 271 8.22 -3.66 1.99
CA MET A 271 9.63 -3.76 2.29
C MET A 271 9.78 -3.84 3.80
N ALA A 272 10.45 -4.88 4.27
CA ALA A 272 10.83 -5.03 5.67
C ALA A 272 12.35 -5.15 5.78
N SER A 273 12.96 -4.38 6.68
CA SER A 273 14.41 -4.39 6.91
C SER A 273 14.73 -4.52 8.39
N PRO A 274 15.77 -5.29 8.79
CA PRO A 274 16.23 -5.32 10.17
C PRO A 274 16.62 -3.93 10.68
N VAL A 275 16.22 -3.61 11.91
CA VAL A 275 16.71 -2.42 12.62
C VAL A 275 17.97 -2.78 13.38
N TYR A 276 19.09 -2.15 13.02
CA TYR A 276 20.33 -2.27 13.80
C TYR A 276 20.45 -1.07 14.73
N VAL A 277 20.26 -1.30 16.03
CA VAL A 277 20.57 -0.29 17.05
C VAL A 277 22.09 -0.35 17.27
N GLY A 278 22.82 0.59 16.67
CA GLY A 278 24.25 0.74 16.92
C GLY A 278 24.49 0.92 18.42
N ARG A 279 25.22 -0.02 19.03
CA ARG A 279 25.79 0.15 20.38
C ARG A 279 27.09 0.93 20.31
#